data_AF-A0A661CTD3-F1
#
_entry.id   AF-A0A661CTD3-F1
#
_cell.length_a   1.000
_cell.length_b   1.000
_cell.length_c   1.000
_cell.angle_alpha   90.00
_cell.angle_beta   90.00
_cell.angle_gamma   90.00
#
_symmetry.space_group_name_H-M   'P 1'
#
loop_
_entity.id
_entity.type
_entity.pdbx_description
1 polymer ?
#
loop_
_entity_poly.entity_id
_entity_poly.type
_entity_poly.pdbx_seq_one_letter_code
_entity_poly.pdbx_strand_id
1 'polypeptide(L)' 'METRMNNEIAVLRQGLTGQRPVDEAVLTSAAILSDRLEMLKRSSPLFEAVSFSPEVEAMMAQQLTAVAN' A
#
# COMPACT_ATOMS: atom_id res chain seq x y z
N MET A 1 17.31 -13.89 -7.93
CA MET A 1 16.85 -13.30 -6.66
C MET A 1 15.42 -12.80 -6.86
N GLU A 2 14.43 -13.69 -6.78
CA GLU A 2 13.01 -13.37 -6.97
C GLU A 2 12.22 -13.74 -5.72
N THR A 3 12.27 -12.88 -4.69
CA THR A 3 11.40 -13.05 -3.50
C THR A 3 11.18 -11.71 -2.79
N ARG A 4 10.96 -10.63 -3.57
CA ARG A 4 10.51 -9.35 -2.99
C ARG A 4 9.07 -9.02 -3.40
N MET A 5 8.68 -9.31 -4.64
CA MET A 5 7.41 -8.87 -5.24
C MET A 5 6.12 -9.31 -4.53
N ASN A 6 6.14 -10.43 -3.79
CA ASN A 6 4.97 -10.92 -3.04
C ASN A 6 4.94 -10.46 -1.58
N ASN A 7 6.04 -9.90 -1.07
CA ASN A 7 6.16 -9.61 0.36
C ASN A 7 5.37 -8.36 0.73
N GLU A 8 5.40 -7.31 -0.08
CA GLU A 8 4.72 -6.06 0.26
C GLU A 8 3.18 -6.23 0.27
N ILE A 9 2.64 -7.02 -0.66
CA ILE A 9 1.21 -7.36 -0.69
C ILE A 9 0.82 -8.21 0.52
N ALA A 10 1.65 -9.20 0.89
CA ALA A 10 1.39 -10.05 2.03
C ALA A 10 1.42 -9.27 3.35
N VAL A 11 2.41 -8.40 3.53
CA VAL A 11 2.55 -7.53 4.71
C VAL A 11 1.39 -6.55 4.80
N LEU A 12 1.02 -5.91 3.68
CA LEU A 12 -0.13 -5.01 3.63
C LEU A 12 -1.43 -5.72 4.01
N ARG A 13 -1.65 -6.93 3.48
CA ARG A 13 -2.82 -7.75 3.78
C ARG A 13 -2.90 -8.14 5.26
N GLN A 14 -1.77 -8.44 5.90
CA GLN A 14 -1.74 -8.74 7.33
C GLN A 14 -2.19 -7.54 8.17
N GLY A 15 -1.76 -6.33 7.80
CA GLY A 15 -2.23 -5.09 8.43
C GLY A 15 -3.72 -4.87 8.24
N LEU A 16 -4.22 -5.02 7.01
CA LEU A 16 -5.64 -4.83 6.67
C LEU A 16 -6.58 -5.83 7.34
N THR A 17 -6.14 -7.08 7.48
CA THR A 17 -6.94 -8.14 8.11
C THR A 17 -6.85 -8.14 9.63
N GLY A 18 -6.08 -7.22 10.22
CA GLY A 18 -5.82 -7.17 11.66
C GLY A 18 -4.99 -8.35 12.18
N GLN A 19 -4.42 -9.18 11.30
CA GLN A 19 -3.46 -10.23 11.67
C GLN A 19 -2.15 -9.64 12.22
N ARG A 20 -1.90 -8.37 11.90
CA ARG A 20 -0.75 -7.60 12.36
C ARG A 20 -1.19 -6.16 12.66
N PRO A 21 -0.59 -5.49 13.66
CA PRO A 21 -0.74 -4.05 13.80
C PRO A 21 -0.31 -3.31 12.53
N VAL A 22 -0.93 -2.17 12.24
CA VAL A 22 -0.48 -1.27 11.16
C VAL A 22 0.81 -0.59 11.63
N ASP A 23 1.92 -1.28 11.46
CA ASP A 23 3.26 -0.84 11.84
C ASP A 23 3.99 -0.19 10.65
N GLU A 24 5.19 0.34 10.91
CA GLU A 24 6.01 1.00 9.89
C GLU A 24 6.29 0.09 8.67
N ALA A 25 6.34 -1.23 8.86
CA ALA A 25 6.56 -2.17 7.77
C ALA A 25 5.32 -2.30 6.87
N VAL A 26 4.12 -2.30 7.45
CA VAL A 26 2.84 -2.23 6.70
C VAL A 26 2.76 -0.94 5.89
N LEU A 27 3.13 0.19 6.51
CA LEU A 27 3.10 1.50 5.84
C LEU A 27 4.15 1.61 4.72
N THR A 28 5.36 1.14 4.97
CA THR A 28 6.42 1.07 3.95
C THR A 28 5.98 0.20 2.78
N SER A 29 5.32 -0.93 3.06
CA SER A 29 4.78 -1.81 2.02
C SER A 29 3.68 -1.11 1.20
N ALA A 30 2.79 -0.37 1.85
CA ALA A 30 1.77 0.44 1.17
C ALA A 30 2.39 1.51 0.26
N ALA A 31 3.39 2.25 0.75
CA ALA A 31 4.09 3.27 -0.01
C ALA A 31 4.80 2.70 -1.25
N ILE A 32 5.52 1.58 -1.09
CA ILE A 32 6.17 0.88 -2.22
C ILE A 32 5.14 0.46 -3.28
N LEU A 33 3.99 -0.05 -2.87
CA LEU A 33 2.94 -0.45 -3.80
C LEU A 33 2.31 0.76 -4.51
N SER A 34 2.13 1.88 -3.81
CA SER A 34 1.68 3.14 -4.40
C SER A 34 2.65 3.65 -5.47
N ASP A 35 3.96 3.69 -5.16
CA ASP A 35 4.98 4.13 -6.11
C ASP A 35 5.01 3.23 -7.35
N ARG A 36 4.90 1.91 -7.18
CA ARG A 36 4.83 0.96 -8.29
C ARG A 36 3.58 1.17 -9.15
N LEU A 37 2.43 1.42 -8.53
CA LEU A 37 1.18 1.69 -9.25
C LEU A 37 1.29 2.99 -10.06
N GLU A 38 1.88 4.03 -9.48
CA GLU A 38 2.14 5.29 -10.20
C GLU A 38 3.11 5.11 -11.37
N MET A 39 4.16 4.30 -11.22
CA MET A 39 5.03 3.93 -12.34
C MET A 39 4.26 3.21 -13.45
N LEU A 40 3.34 2.29 -13.09
CA LEU A 40 2.51 1.59 -14.07
C LEU A 40 1.57 2.55 -14.81
N LYS A 41 0.90 3.45 -14.10
CA LYS A 41 0.05 4.50 -14.68
C LYS A 41 0.81 5.39 -15.66
N ARG A 42 2.03 5.79 -15.31
CA ARG A 42 2.91 6.58 -16.20
C ARG A 42 3.34 5.80 -17.45
N SER A 43 3.45 4.47 -17.35
CA SER A 43 3.85 3.62 -18.48
C SER A 43 2.72 3.37 -19.48
N SER A 44 1.46 3.41 -19.05
CA SER A 44 0.31 3.17 -19.91
C SER A 44 -0.99 3.76 -19.33
N PRO A 45 -1.78 4.50 -20.13
CA PRO A 45 -3.09 5.00 -19.73
C PRO A 45 -4.08 3.90 -19.33
N LEU A 46 -3.84 2.64 -19.73
CA LEU A 46 -4.67 1.49 -19.35
C LEU A 46 -4.78 1.29 -17.83
N PHE A 47 -3.80 1.78 -17.07
CA PHE A 47 -3.77 1.65 -15.62
C PHE A 47 -4.36 2.86 -14.87
N GLU A 48 -4.81 3.92 -15.56
CA GLU A 48 -5.30 5.15 -14.90
C GLU A 48 -6.47 4.88 -13.93
N ALA A 49 -7.37 3.97 -14.30
CA ALA A 49 -8.52 3.60 -13.49
C ALA A 49 -8.18 2.60 -12.36
N VAL A 50 -6.92 2.15 -12.25
CA VAL A 50 -6.51 1.22 -11.20
C VAL A 50 -6.15 2.03 -9.94
N SER A 51 -6.86 1.75 -8.85
CA SER A 51 -6.64 2.33 -7.53
C SER A 51 -6.59 1.22 -6.47
N PHE A 52 -6.17 1.58 -5.26
CA PHE A 52 -6.34 0.69 -4.13
C PHE A 52 -7.81 0.59 -3.73
N SER A 53 -8.14 -0.43 -2.92
CA SER A 53 -9.47 -0.55 -2.35
C SER A 53 -9.69 0.51 -1.27
N PRO A 54 -10.95 0.91 -0.99
CA PRO A 54 -11.26 1.92 0.03
C PRO A 54 -10.68 1.60 1.41
N GLU A 55 -10.56 0.32 1.76
CA GLU A 55 -9.99 -0.13 3.04
C GLU A 55 -8.51 0.20 3.15
N VAL A 56 -7.76 0.04 2.05
CA VAL A 56 -6.32 0.37 1.99
C VAL A 56 -6.14 1.89 2.05
N GLU A 57 -6.96 2.64 1.32
CA GLU A 57 -6.91 4.11 1.34
C GLU A 57 -7.24 4.66 2.73
N ALA A 58 -8.26 4.12 3.40
CA ALA A 58 -8.61 4.51 4.76
C ALA A 58 -7.48 4.19 5.75
N MET A 59 -6.83 3.04 5.61
CA MET A 59 -5.69 2.65 6.46
C MET A 59 -4.50 3.60 6.27
N MET A 60 -4.19 3.98 5.04
CA MET A 60 -3.12 4.94 4.74
C MET A 60 -3.48 6.36 5.25
N ALA A 61 -4.74 6.77 5.10
CA ALA A 61 -5.20 8.10 5.52
C ALA A 61 -5.19 8.31 7.04
N GLN A 62 -5.55 7.28 7.82
CA GLN A 62 -5.60 7.35 9.29
C GLN A 62 -4.25 7.71 9.93
N GLN A 63 -3.12 7.39 9.27
CA GLN A 63 -1.79 7.71 9.77
C GLN A 63 -1.37 9.15 9.49
N LEU A 64 -1.89 9.78 8.42
CA LEU A 64 -1.65 11.19 8.15
C LEU A 64 -2.24 12.07 9.26
N THR A 65 -3.33 11.61 9.89
CA THR A 65 -3.96 12.28 11.03
C THR A 65 -3.25 12.00 12.36
N ALA A 66 -2.59 10.85 12.50
CA ALA A 66 -1.87 10.46 13.73
C ALA A 66 -0.53 11.20 13.91
N VAL A 67 0.11 11.65 12.82
CA VAL A 67 1.37 12.43 12.86
C VAL A 67 1.11 13.95 13.01
N ALA A 68 -0.13 14.40 12.81
CA ALA A 68 -0.51 15.80 12.84
C ALA A 68 -0.99 16.32 14.22
N ASN A 69 -0.97 15.49 15.26
CA ASN A 69 -1.36 15.84 16.63
C ASN A 69 -0.18 15.75 17.61
#